data_AF-A0A7J9I7T4-F1
#
_entry.id   AF-A0A7J9I7T4-F1
#
_cell.length_a   1.000
_cell.length_b   1.000
_cell.length_c   1.000
_cell.angle_alpha   90.00
_cell.angle_beta   90.00
_cell.angle_gamma   90.00
#
_symmetry.space_group_name_H-M   'P 1'
#
loop_
_entity.id
_entity.type
_entity.pdbx_description
1 polymer ?
#
loop_
_entity_poly.entity_id
_entity_poly.type
_entity_poly.pdbx_seq_one_letter_code
_entity_poly.pdbx_strand_id
1 'polypeptide(L)'
;CLPINFYKVEPCGNVTFYYPFRVKGQDDPKDWFCDKTTNGEKEPFLNISGTNLKILDFSFSDGTVTINHPITYFNCRKNHHNGMSLNLTGTRFYYSDYYNKLWSSGCGNLVTVFNKTYNLIGGCLQPSCRINNETSSTD
;
A
#
# COMPACT_ATOMS: atom_id res chain seq x y z
N CYS A 1 -2.50 -20.33 -36.24
CA CYS A 1 -2.77 -19.94 -34.84
C CYS A 1 -3.96 -18.98 -34.81
N LEU A 2 -4.83 -19.03 -33.80
CA LEU A 2 -5.83 -17.99 -33.60
C LEU A 2 -5.16 -16.73 -32.99
N PRO A 3 -5.58 -15.51 -33.37
CA PRO A 3 -5.09 -14.29 -32.75
C PRO A 3 -5.68 -14.16 -31.34
N ILE A 4 -4.87 -14.48 -30.32
CA ILE A 4 -5.22 -14.20 -28.93
C ILE A 4 -5.17 -12.68 -28.75
N ASN A 5 -6.33 -12.05 -28.53
CA ASN A 5 -6.38 -10.61 -28.26
C ASN A 5 -5.95 -10.35 -26.80
N PHE A 6 -4.65 -10.11 -26.61
CA PHE A 6 -4.05 -9.89 -25.29
C PHE A 6 -4.53 -8.61 -24.59
N TYR A 7 -5.18 -7.69 -25.31
CA TYR A 7 -5.54 -6.36 -24.81
C TYR A 7 -6.93 -6.30 -24.15
N LYS A 8 -7.32 -7.33 -23.36
CA LYS A 8 -8.52 -7.21 -22.51
C LYS A 8 -8.18 -6.35 -21.30
N VAL A 9 -8.82 -5.18 -21.26
CA VAL A 9 -8.71 -4.17 -20.21
C VAL A 9 -9.95 -4.27 -19.31
N GLU A 10 -9.76 -4.35 -17.99
CA GLU A 10 -10.84 -4.53 -17.00
C GLU A 10 -10.71 -3.49 -15.86
N PRO A 11 -11.59 -2.48 -15.78
CA PRO A 11 -11.55 -1.47 -14.72
C PRO A 11 -12.18 -1.98 -13.41
N CYS A 12 -11.62 -1.54 -12.29
CA CYS A 12 -12.12 -1.77 -10.94
C CYS A 12 -11.99 -0.49 -10.10
N GLY A 13 -13.12 0.21 -9.90
CA GLY A 13 -13.09 1.55 -9.34
C GLY A 13 -12.17 2.45 -10.18
N ASN A 14 -11.13 2.99 -9.55
CA ASN A 14 -10.15 3.87 -10.20
C ASN A 14 -8.91 3.16 -10.76
N VAL A 15 -8.79 1.83 -10.64
CA VAL A 15 -7.62 1.06 -11.13
C VAL A 15 -8.00 0.21 -12.33
N THR A 16 -7.12 0.13 -13.32
CA THR A 16 -7.35 -0.57 -14.59
C THR A 16 -6.40 -1.76 -14.72
N PHE A 17 -6.95 -2.96 -14.88
CA PHE A 17 -6.18 -4.20 -14.99
C PHE A 17 -6.08 -4.69 -16.45
N TYR A 18 -5.00 -5.42 -16.75
CA TYR A 18 -4.66 -5.91 -18.08
C TYR A 18 -4.42 -7.43 -18.05
N TYR A 19 -4.99 -8.17 -19.01
CA TYR A 19 -4.73 -9.60 -19.16
C TYR A 19 -3.21 -9.93 -19.21
N PRO A 20 -2.69 -10.93 -18.47
CA PRO A 20 -3.37 -12.04 -17.79
C PRO A 20 -3.97 -11.74 -16.41
N PHE A 21 -3.81 -10.52 -15.89
CA PHE A 21 -4.27 -10.12 -14.56
C PHE A 21 -5.79 -9.82 -14.58
N ARG A 22 -6.60 -10.88 -14.61
CA ARG A 22 -8.07 -10.80 -14.74
C ARG A 22 -8.77 -10.41 -13.44
N VAL A 23 -9.78 -9.56 -13.59
CA VAL A 23 -10.70 -9.09 -12.55
C VAL A 23 -11.93 -10.01 -12.39
N LYS A 24 -12.26 -10.83 -13.40
CA LYS A 24 -13.14 -12.01 -13.25
C LYS A 24 -12.85 -13.12 -14.26
N GLY A 25 -13.06 -14.37 -13.86
CA GLY A 25 -12.89 -15.56 -14.71
C GLY A 25 -13.74 -16.73 -14.21
N GLN A 26 -14.37 -17.48 -15.12
CA GLN A 26 -15.46 -18.42 -14.79
C GLN A 26 -15.00 -19.74 -14.14
N ASP A 27 -13.70 -20.01 -14.11
CA ASP A 27 -13.12 -21.34 -13.81
C ASP A 27 -12.16 -21.38 -12.60
N ASP A 28 -11.96 -20.26 -11.87
CA ASP A 28 -11.12 -20.22 -10.66
C ASP A 28 -11.89 -19.51 -9.52
N PRO A 29 -12.37 -20.23 -8.48
CA PRO A 29 -13.38 -19.74 -7.53
C PRO A 29 -12.83 -18.78 -6.45
N LYS A 30 -11.76 -18.03 -6.75
CA LYS A 30 -11.16 -17.02 -5.88
C LYS A 30 -10.89 -15.74 -6.66
N ASP A 31 -11.94 -14.97 -6.94
CA ASP A 31 -11.80 -13.59 -7.39
C ASP A 31 -11.02 -12.78 -6.33
N TRP A 32 -9.74 -12.51 -6.60
CA TRP A 32 -8.79 -11.98 -5.61
C TRP A 32 -8.52 -10.47 -5.73
N PHE A 33 -9.11 -9.80 -6.75
CA PHE A 33 -8.81 -8.40 -7.09
C PHE A 33 -9.94 -7.37 -6.93
N CYS A 34 -11.19 -7.72 -7.25
CA CYS A 34 -12.24 -6.72 -7.50
C CYS A 34 -13.65 -7.19 -7.12
N ASP A 35 -13.81 -7.62 -5.88
CA ASP A 35 -15.11 -8.09 -5.36
C ASP A 35 -15.57 -7.32 -4.10
N LYS A 36 -14.72 -6.47 -3.50
CA LYS A 36 -15.10 -5.67 -2.34
C LYS A 36 -15.86 -4.42 -2.80
N THR A 37 -17.11 -4.31 -2.36
CA THR A 37 -17.92 -3.11 -2.55
C THR A 37 -17.91 -2.29 -1.26
N THR A 38 -17.42 -1.04 -1.33
CA THR A 38 -17.41 -0.09 -0.21
C THR A 38 -18.31 1.08 -0.57
N ASN A 39 -19.31 1.39 0.25
CA ASN A 39 -20.28 2.48 0.04
C ASN A 39 -21.03 2.44 -1.33
N GLY A 40 -21.09 1.28 -1.99
CA GLY A 40 -21.71 1.09 -3.31
C GLY A 40 -20.73 1.08 -4.48
N GLU A 41 -19.48 1.53 -4.29
CA GLU A 41 -18.44 1.49 -5.30
C GLU A 41 -17.58 0.22 -5.19
N LYS A 42 -17.13 -0.33 -6.32
CA LYS A 42 -16.15 -1.43 -6.34
C LYS A 42 -14.76 -0.89 -6.02
N GLU A 43 -14.14 -1.38 -4.95
CA GLU A 43 -12.75 -1.08 -4.61
C GLU A 43 -11.82 -2.25 -5.01
N PRO A 44 -10.70 -1.97 -5.70
CA PRO A 44 -9.69 -2.97 -5.96
C PRO A 44 -8.89 -3.27 -4.69
N PHE A 45 -8.74 -4.54 -4.37
CA PHE A 45 -8.00 -5.00 -3.20
C PHE A 45 -7.15 -6.23 -3.52
N LEU A 46 -6.17 -6.52 -2.67
CA LEU A 46 -5.30 -7.69 -2.76
C LEU A 46 -5.27 -8.36 -1.39
N ASN A 47 -5.68 -9.64 -1.30
CA ASN A 47 -5.52 -10.42 -0.08
C ASN A 47 -4.11 -11.02 -0.01
N ILE A 48 -3.37 -10.69 1.05
CA ILE A 48 -2.09 -11.33 1.39
C ILE A 48 -2.19 -11.88 2.80
N SER A 49 -2.06 -13.20 2.95
CA SER A 49 -2.09 -13.91 4.24
C SER A 49 -3.30 -13.54 5.11
N GLY A 50 -4.48 -13.36 4.49
CA GLY A 50 -5.71 -12.95 5.18
C GLY A 50 -5.91 -11.43 5.32
N THR A 51 -4.88 -10.62 5.06
CA THR A 51 -4.97 -9.15 5.10
C THR A 51 -5.44 -8.60 3.76
N ASN A 52 -6.59 -7.91 3.73
CA ASN A 52 -7.09 -7.21 2.55
C ASN A 52 -6.47 -5.81 2.43
N LEU A 53 -5.67 -5.59 1.40
CA LEU A 53 -4.93 -4.34 1.15
C LEU A 53 -5.58 -3.59 -0.01
N LYS A 54 -5.86 -2.29 0.13
CA LYS A 54 -6.40 -1.49 -0.98
C LYS A 54 -5.31 -1.26 -2.03
N ILE A 55 -5.62 -1.58 -3.28
CA ILE A 55 -4.78 -1.24 -4.43
C ILE A 55 -5.03 0.24 -4.77
N LEU A 56 -3.94 0.96 -5.04
CA LEU A 56 -3.95 2.36 -5.47
C LEU A 56 -3.68 2.50 -6.97
N ASP A 57 -2.83 1.62 -7.52
CA ASP A 57 -2.39 1.66 -8.92
C ASP A 57 -1.86 0.28 -9.38
N PHE A 58 -1.86 0.04 -10.69
CA PHE A 58 -1.40 -1.19 -11.32
C PHE A 58 -0.67 -0.88 -12.64
N SER A 59 0.64 -1.16 -12.70
CA SER A 59 1.41 -1.04 -13.94
C SER A 59 1.72 -2.41 -14.54
N PHE A 60 1.12 -2.70 -15.69
CA PHE A 60 1.43 -3.89 -16.47
C PHE A 60 2.86 -3.86 -17.05
N SER A 61 3.34 -2.68 -17.48
CA SER A 61 4.68 -2.51 -18.07
C SER A 61 5.81 -2.70 -17.06
N ASP A 62 5.61 -2.26 -15.82
CA ASP A 62 6.61 -2.37 -14.74
C ASP A 62 6.42 -3.64 -13.90
N GLY A 63 5.31 -4.37 -14.09
CA GLY A 63 4.93 -5.54 -13.31
C GLY A 63 4.59 -5.23 -11.85
N THR A 64 4.13 -4.01 -11.55
CA THR A 64 3.94 -3.52 -10.17
C THR A 64 2.47 -3.38 -9.76
N VAL A 65 2.22 -3.64 -8.48
CA VAL A 65 0.95 -3.34 -7.80
C VAL A 65 1.26 -2.35 -6.68
N THR A 66 0.73 -1.13 -6.76
CA THR A 66 0.87 -0.15 -5.67
C THR A 66 -0.28 -0.36 -4.69
N ILE A 67 0.04 -0.57 -3.41
CA ILE A 67 -0.93 -0.76 -2.32
C ILE A 67 -0.80 0.34 -1.26
N ASN A 68 -1.89 0.61 -0.53
CA ASN A 68 -1.80 1.31 0.75
C ASN A 68 -1.63 0.31 1.89
N HIS A 69 -0.45 0.27 2.50
CA HIS A 69 -0.16 -0.54 3.70
C HIS A 69 0.11 0.39 4.90
N PRO A 70 -0.85 0.60 5.81
CA PRO A 70 -0.68 1.52 6.94
C PRO A 70 0.26 0.93 8.00
N ILE A 71 1.47 1.47 8.11
CA ILE A 71 2.46 1.08 9.12
C ILE A 71 2.18 1.83 10.43
N THR A 72 1.34 1.26 11.29
CA THR A 72 0.96 1.82 12.61
C THR A 72 1.97 1.46 13.70
N TYR A 73 3.06 2.22 13.81
CA TYR A 73 4.00 2.14 14.93
C TYR A 73 4.32 3.54 15.48
N PHE A 74 4.11 3.73 16.80
CA PHE A 74 4.46 4.95 17.53
C PHE A 74 5.26 4.59 18.80
N ASN A 75 6.46 5.17 18.93
CA ASN A 75 7.24 5.31 20.17
C ASN A 75 7.61 4.03 20.96
N CYS A 76 7.88 2.90 20.27
CA CYS A 76 8.26 1.63 20.93
C CYS A 76 9.73 1.60 21.42
N ARG A 77 10.05 2.27 22.54
CA ARG A 77 11.25 1.89 23.33
C ARG A 77 11.04 0.47 23.92
N LYS A 78 12.06 -0.40 23.77
CA LYS A 78 12.20 -1.76 24.35
C LYS A 78 11.24 -2.88 23.92
N ASN A 79 10.11 -2.64 23.27
CA ASN A 79 9.18 -3.72 22.90
C ASN A 79 9.55 -4.36 21.55
N HIS A 80 10.10 -5.58 21.58
CA HIS A 80 10.51 -6.38 20.40
C HIS A 80 9.33 -6.98 19.61
N HIS A 81 8.22 -6.25 19.48
CA HIS A 81 7.09 -6.71 18.67
C HIS A 81 7.30 -6.34 17.21
N ASN A 82 7.23 -7.36 16.36
CA ASN A 82 7.54 -7.26 14.94
C ASN A 82 6.74 -6.12 14.28
N GLY A 83 7.45 -5.20 13.63
CA GLY A 83 6.83 -4.24 12.72
C GLY A 83 5.91 -4.96 11.73
N MET A 84 4.75 -4.39 11.41
CA MET A 84 3.69 -5.10 10.65
C MET A 84 4.13 -5.37 9.20
N SER A 85 4.87 -6.46 9.02
CA SER A 85 5.37 -6.96 7.74
C SER A 85 4.38 -7.97 7.17
N LEU A 86 3.95 -7.75 5.93
CA LEU A 86 3.15 -8.72 5.21
C LEU A 86 3.99 -9.98 4.95
N ASN A 87 3.45 -11.14 5.30
CA ASN A 87 4.15 -12.41 5.09
C ASN A 87 4.03 -12.83 3.62
N LEU A 88 4.93 -12.34 2.78
CA LEU A 88 4.94 -12.64 1.34
C LEU A 88 5.40 -14.09 1.03
N THR A 89 5.81 -14.88 2.04
CA THR A 89 6.30 -16.25 1.87
C THR A 89 5.24 -17.15 1.23
N GLY A 90 5.59 -17.80 0.12
CA GLY A 90 4.65 -18.65 -0.65
C GLY A 90 3.67 -17.87 -1.53
N THR A 91 3.72 -16.53 -1.53
CA THR A 91 2.98 -15.70 -2.50
C THR A 91 3.81 -15.48 -3.78
N ARG A 92 3.21 -14.87 -4.80
CA ARG A 92 3.90 -14.44 -6.03
C ARG A 92 4.43 -13.00 -5.95
N PHE A 93 4.42 -12.39 -4.75
CA PHE A 93 4.74 -10.97 -4.54
C PHE A 93 6.02 -10.79 -3.73
N TYR A 94 6.72 -9.69 -4.02
CA TYR A 94 7.88 -9.21 -3.27
C TYR A 94 7.80 -7.68 -3.18
N TYR A 95 8.50 -7.09 -2.21
CA TYR A 95 8.62 -5.63 -2.12
C TYR A 95 9.57 -5.14 -3.23
N SER A 96 9.20 -4.08 -3.95
CA SER A 96 10.09 -3.47 -4.96
C SER A 96 11.29 -2.81 -4.29
N ASP A 97 12.49 -2.97 -4.83
CA ASP A 97 13.70 -2.29 -4.31
C ASP A 97 13.69 -0.77 -4.56
N TYR A 98 12.87 -0.28 -5.51
CA TYR A 98 12.90 1.11 -5.98
C TYR A 98 11.61 1.90 -5.73
N TYR A 99 10.45 1.24 -5.74
CA TYR A 99 9.15 1.94 -5.74
C TYR A 99 8.47 2.06 -4.36
N ASN A 100 9.10 1.59 -3.28
CA ASN A 100 8.61 1.79 -1.91
C ASN A 100 8.61 3.28 -1.54
N LYS A 101 7.49 3.80 -1.06
CA LYS A 101 7.36 5.19 -0.56
C LYS A 101 6.86 5.17 0.87
N LEU A 102 7.62 5.77 1.79
CA LEU A 102 7.16 6.07 3.14
C LEU A 102 6.48 7.45 3.13
N TRP A 103 5.30 7.54 3.73
CA TRP A 103 4.61 8.81 3.98
C TRP A 103 4.25 8.91 5.47
N SER A 104 4.29 10.12 6.01
CA SER A 104 3.93 10.39 7.40
C SER A 104 3.22 11.74 7.50
N SER A 105 1.98 11.73 7.97
CA SER A 105 1.16 12.94 8.15
C SER A 105 1.25 13.44 9.59
N GLY A 106 1.31 14.76 9.78
CA GLY A 106 1.41 15.42 11.08
C GLY A 106 2.53 16.46 11.14
N CYS A 107 2.83 16.91 12.35
CA CYS A 107 3.94 17.81 12.67
C CYS A 107 4.70 17.32 13.91
N GLY A 108 5.97 17.72 14.04
CA GLY A 108 6.80 17.49 15.23
C GLY A 108 7.38 16.08 15.42
N ASN A 109 6.98 15.08 14.62
CA ASN A 109 7.48 13.71 14.75
C ASN A 109 8.68 13.41 13.84
N LEU A 110 9.55 12.51 14.30
CA LEU A 110 10.55 11.83 13.48
C LEU A 110 10.19 10.34 13.37
N VAL A 111 9.88 9.89 12.16
CA VAL A 111 9.67 8.47 11.84
C VAL A 111 10.95 7.92 11.20
N THR A 112 11.42 6.77 11.66
CA THR A 112 12.62 6.10 11.13
C THR A 112 12.32 4.64 10.80
N VAL A 113 12.91 4.14 9.71
CA VAL A 113 12.76 2.77 9.22
C VAL A 113 14.11 2.06 9.29
N PHE A 114 14.12 0.90 9.93
CA PHE A 114 15.29 0.06 10.11
C PHE A 114 15.12 -1.28 9.36
N ASN A 115 16.22 -1.89 8.93
CA ASN A 115 16.21 -3.25 8.41
C ASN A 115 16.13 -4.29 9.56
N LYS A 116 16.04 -5.59 9.21
CA LYS A 116 16.02 -6.70 10.19
C LYS A 116 17.28 -6.80 11.08
N THR A 117 18.35 -6.09 10.71
CA THR A 117 19.64 -6.00 11.43
C THR A 117 19.79 -4.69 12.21
N TYR A 118 18.71 -3.90 12.33
CA TYR A 118 18.67 -2.59 12.99
C TYR A 118 19.53 -1.48 12.33
N ASN A 119 19.93 -1.64 11.07
CA ASN A 119 20.53 -0.56 10.28
C ASN A 119 19.44 0.40 9.81
N LEU A 120 19.65 1.72 9.97
CA LEU A 120 18.76 2.76 9.45
C LEU A 120 18.74 2.73 7.92
N ILE A 121 17.56 2.61 7.32
CA ILE A 121 17.34 2.68 5.86
C ILE A 121 16.92 4.10 5.45
N GLY A 122 16.10 4.77 6.28
CA GLY A 122 15.57 6.10 5.99
C GLY A 122 14.51 6.53 6.99
N GLY A 123 13.75 7.57 6.67
CA GLY A 123 12.71 8.11 7.56
C GLY A 123 12.03 9.37 7.02
N CYS A 124 11.09 9.89 7.81
CA CYS A 124 10.43 11.17 7.59
C CYS A 124 10.59 12.04 8.83
N LEU A 125 11.24 13.20 8.68
CA LEU A 125 11.17 14.28 9.67
C LEU A 125 9.98 15.18 9.29
N GLN A 126 8.98 15.26 10.17
CA GLN A 126 7.85 16.16 9.98
C GLN A 126 8.24 17.62 10.28
N PRO A 127 7.60 18.63 9.65
CA PRO A 127 7.81 20.03 10.02
C PRO A 127 7.44 20.27 11.48
N SER A 128 8.06 21.25 12.13
CA SER A 128 7.68 21.64 13.49
C SER A 128 6.21 22.07 13.55
N CYS A 129 5.51 21.69 14.62
CA CYS A 129 4.16 22.19 14.86
C CYS A 129 4.23 23.70 15.11
N ARG A 130 3.63 24.51 14.23
CA ARG A 130 3.41 25.92 14.51
C ARG A 130 2.43 26.05 15.67
N ILE A 131 2.96 26.30 16.87
CA ILE A 131 2.18 26.95 17.91
C ILE A 131 2.02 28.39 17.44
N ASN A 132 0.82 28.75 16.99
CA ASN A 132 0.46 30.15 16.78
C ASN A 132 0.35 30.79 18.17
N ASN A 133 1.48 31.24 18.71
CA ASN A 133 1.50 32.26 19.76
C ASN A 133 1.08 33.59 19.12
N GLU A 134 -0.19 33.68 18.72
CA GLU A 134 -0.87 34.96 18.63
C GLU A 134 -0.94 35.51 20.05
N THR A 135 0.07 36.31 20.40
CA THR A 135 -0.03 37.23 21.52
C THR A 135 -1.19 38.17 21.21
N SER A 136 -2.35 37.89 21.81
CA SER A 136 -3.48 38.80 21.85
C SER A 136 -3.10 40.01 22.70
N SER A 137 -2.30 40.91 22.13
CA SER A 137 -2.08 42.26 22.63
C SER A 137 -3.35 43.08 22.37
N THR A 138 -4.39 42.76 23.13
CA THR A 138 -5.56 43.62 23.31
C THR A 138 -5.27 44.53 24.50
N ASP A 139 -5.06 45.81 24.17
CA ASP A 139 -4.99 46.98 25.06
C ASP A 139 -3.86 47.03 26.11
#